data_AF-A0A9E2M7L4-F1
#
_entry.id   AF-A0A9E2M7L4-F1
#
_cell.length_a   1.000
_cell.length_b   1.000
_cell.length_c   1.000
_cell.angle_alpha   90.00
_cell.angle_beta   90.00
_cell.angle_gamma   90.00
#
_symmetry.space_group_name_H-M   'P 1'
#
loop_
_entity.id
_entity.type
_entity.pdbx_description
1 polymer ?
#
loop_
_entity_poly.entity_id
_entity_poly.type
_entity_poly.pdbx_seq_one_letter_code
_entity_poly.pdbx_strand_id
1 'polypeptide(L)' 'MKRLLILSALSAALMTSACITVIDADHDDDFGWHGENAQPFDGARAECRASTGEGPRSEAFRGCMAAKGWTRS' A
#
# COMPACT_ATOMS: atom_id res chain seq x y z
N MET A 1 11.13 0.96 32.10
CA MET A 1 12.18 0.46 31.17
C MET A 1 11.92 -1.01 30.85
N LYS A 2 12.40 -1.49 29.68
CA LYS A 2 12.20 -2.85 29.10
C LYS A 2 10.76 -3.18 28.62
N ARG A 3 10.54 -3.88 27.49
CA ARG A 3 11.17 -3.87 26.12
C ARG A 3 10.42 -4.87 25.19
N LEU A 4 9.88 -4.38 24.05
CA LEU A 4 9.87 -5.01 22.69
C LEU A 4 9.09 -6.36 22.47
N LEU A 5 8.56 -6.75 21.29
CA LEU A 5 8.39 -6.12 19.95
C LEU A 5 7.31 -6.84 19.08
N ILE A 6 7.02 -6.28 17.89
CA ILE A 6 6.22 -6.78 16.72
C ILE A 6 7.20 -6.95 15.51
N LEU A 7 6.77 -7.26 14.25
CA LEU A 7 7.41 -7.13 12.87
C LEU A 7 6.79 -8.19 11.89
N SER A 8 6.90 -8.28 10.53
CA SER A 8 7.35 -7.47 9.33
C SER A 8 7.21 -8.32 8.02
N ALA A 9 7.36 -7.87 6.75
CA ALA A 9 7.06 -6.63 6.01
C ALA A 9 7.44 -6.71 4.48
N LEU A 10 7.05 -5.70 3.65
CA LEU A 10 7.60 -5.30 2.31
C LEU A 10 7.13 -6.10 1.04
N SER A 11 7.25 -5.68 -0.25
CA SER A 11 7.31 -4.37 -1.00
C SER A 11 7.37 -4.59 -2.55
N ALA A 12 7.48 -3.50 -3.35
CA ALA A 12 7.93 -3.36 -4.77
C ALA A 12 6.89 -3.31 -5.93
N ALA A 13 7.18 -2.54 -7.00
CA ALA A 13 6.27 -2.08 -8.07
C ALA A 13 6.99 -1.77 -9.43
N LEU A 14 6.29 -1.82 -10.59
CA LEU A 14 6.75 -1.54 -11.99
C LEU A 14 5.54 -1.31 -12.96
N MET A 15 5.57 -0.71 -14.18
CA MET A 15 6.39 0.31 -14.90
C MET A 15 5.67 0.77 -16.22
N THR A 16 5.47 2.08 -16.48
CA THR A 16 4.81 2.71 -17.68
C THR A 16 5.21 4.20 -17.93
N SER A 17 4.39 5.21 -17.57
CA SER A 17 4.73 6.66 -17.51
C SER A 17 4.71 7.14 -16.05
N ALA A 18 5.79 7.80 -15.61
CA ALA A 18 6.01 8.25 -14.22
C ALA A 18 5.15 9.46 -13.80
N CYS A 19 3.85 9.40 -14.07
CA CYS A 19 2.82 10.19 -13.41
C CYS A 19 2.73 9.70 -11.96
N ILE A 20 3.58 10.24 -11.06
CA ILE A 20 3.54 9.91 -9.63
C ILE A 20 2.19 10.36 -9.07
N THR A 21 1.23 9.44 -8.99
CA THR A 21 -0.04 9.72 -8.32
C THR A 21 0.21 9.63 -6.82
N VAL A 22 0.48 10.78 -6.21
CA VAL A 22 0.49 10.93 -4.76
C VAL A 22 -0.96 11.00 -4.29
N ILE A 23 -1.36 10.04 -3.47
CA ILE A 23 -2.61 10.09 -2.70
C ILE A 23 -2.20 10.40 -1.27
N ASP A 24 -2.24 11.68 -0.95
CA ASP A 24 -2.25 12.17 0.42
C ASP A 24 -3.62 11.85 1.07
N ALA A 25 -3.67 11.78 2.40
CA ALA A 25 -4.79 11.16 3.11
C ALA A 25 -5.00 11.81 4.48
N ASP A 26 -6.26 12.16 4.77
CA ASP A 26 -6.69 13.09 5.84
C ASP A 26 -7.47 12.42 7.00
N HIS A 27 -7.75 11.11 6.98
CA HIS A 27 -8.58 10.38 7.98
C HIS A 27 -8.05 8.98 8.41
N ASP A 28 -7.17 8.95 9.42
CA ASP A 28 -6.84 7.89 10.41
C ASP A 28 -6.35 6.51 9.91
N ASP A 29 -6.81 6.01 8.76
CA ASP A 29 -6.23 4.88 8.00
C ASP A 29 -5.16 5.34 6.99
N ASP A 30 -4.72 6.60 7.14
CA ASP A 30 -3.87 7.34 6.23
C ASP A 30 -2.48 6.77 6.09
N PHE A 31 -2.05 6.66 4.84
CA PHE A 31 -0.64 6.59 4.48
C PHE A 31 -0.49 7.29 3.13
N GLY A 32 0.61 8.02 2.92
CA GLY A 32 0.91 8.58 1.61
C GLY A 32 1.18 7.44 0.63
N TRP A 33 0.30 7.24 -0.35
CA TRP A 33 0.48 6.21 -1.38
C TRP A 33 0.94 6.84 -2.69
N HIS A 34 2.08 6.35 -3.18
CA HIS A 34 2.75 6.82 -4.38
C HIS A 34 2.63 5.76 -5.46
N GLY A 35 1.83 6.05 -6.48
CA GLY A 35 1.65 5.18 -7.63
C GLY A 35 2.75 5.42 -8.66
N GLU A 36 3.76 4.56 -8.71
CA GLU A 36 4.64 4.47 -9.86
C GLU A 36 4.07 3.42 -10.81
N ASN A 37 3.35 3.89 -11.84
CA ASN A 37 2.84 3.05 -12.91
C ASN A 37 1.82 2.02 -12.41
N ALA A 38 0.89 2.50 -11.59
CA ALA A 38 0.00 1.69 -10.79
C ALA A 38 -1.40 1.54 -11.39
N GLN A 39 -2.09 0.46 -11.00
CA GLN A 39 -3.54 0.33 -11.22
C GLN A 39 -4.30 1.39 -10.42
N PRO A 40 -5.49 1.85 -10.87
CA PRO A 40 -6.30 2.82 -10.13
C PRO A 40 -6.48 2.44 -8.65
N PHE A 41 -6.16 3.38 -7.75
CA PHE A 41 -5.98 3.10 -6.31
C PHE A 41 -7.15 2.39 -5.67
N ASP A 42 -8.39 2.82 -5.95
CA ASP A 42 -9.59 2.21 -5.38
C ASP A 42 -9.84 0.78 -5.87
N GLY A 43 -9.53 0.49 -7.13
CA GLY A 43 -9.58 -0.88 -7.67
C GLY A 43 -8.56 -1.78 -6.98
N ALA A 44 -7.30 -1.33 -6.94
CA ALA A 44 -6.23 -2.02 -6.22
C ALA A 44 -6.58 -2.24 -4.73
N ARG A 45 -7.07 -1.21 -4.05
CA ARG A 45 -7.47 -1.23 -2.63
C ARG A 45 -8.66 -2.15 -2.37
N ALA A 46 -9.64 -2.19 -3.26
CA ALA A 46 -10.80 -3.09 -3.14
C ALA A 46 -10.39 -4.55 -3.38
N GLU A 47 -9.66 -4.83 -4.47
CA GLU A 47 -9.15 -6.16 -4.79
C GLU A 47 -8.23 -6.71 -3.70
N CYS A 48 -7.31 -5.89 -3.17
CA CYS A 48 -6.39 -6.31 -2.12
C CYS A 48 -7.08 -6.54 -0.77
N ARG A 49 -8.11 -5.75 -0.42
CA ARG A 49 -8.96 -6.05 0.75
C ARG A 49 -9.70 -7.38 0.56
N ALA A 50 -10.30 -7.60 -0.61
CA ALA A 50 -11.03 -8.84 -0.91
C ALA A 50 -10.11 -10.09 -0.98
N SER A 51 -8.89 -9.95 -1.49
CA SER A 51 -7.94 -11.05 -1.66
C SER A 51 -7.17 -11.43 -0.39
N THR A 52 -7.12 -10.55 0.61
CA THR A 52 -6.35 -10.78 1.86
C THR A 52 -7.23 -10.86 3.11
N GLY A 53 -8.43 -10.28 3.07
CA GLY A 53 -9.29 -10.06 4.24
C GLY A 53 -8.83 -8.91 5.15
N GLU A 54 -7.76 -8.19 4.76
CA GLU A 54 -6.98 -7.33 5.66
C GLU A 54 -6.92 -5.85 5.22
N GLY A 55 -6.56 -4.98 6.17
CA GLY A 55 -6.52 -3.51 5.98
C GLY A 55 -5.13 -2.91 5.69
N PRO A 56 -5.03 -1.58 5.43
CA PRO A 56 -3.78 -0.87 5.07
C PRO A 56 -2.62 -0.93 6.06
N ARG A 57 -2.90 -1.28 7.32
CA ARG A 57 -1.88 -1.54 8.36
C ARG A 57 -1.22 -2.91 8.23
N SER A 58 -1.83 -3.87 7.53
CA SER A 58 -1.32 -5.23 7.37
C SER A 58 -0.28 -5.34 6.25
N GLU A 59 0.62 -6.32 6.39
CA GLU A 59 1.68 -6.56 5.40
C GLU A 59 1.20 -7.35 4.18
N ALA A 60 0.22 -8.25 4.34
CA ALA A 60 -0.40 -8.94 3.21
C ALA A 60 -1.11 -7.97 2.26
N PHE A 61 -1.88 -7.02 2.82
CA PHE A 61 -2.50 -5.95 2.03
C PHE A 61 -1.44 -5.04 1.40
N ARG A 62 -0.42 -4.60 2.17
CA ARG A 62 0.66 -3.74 1.64
C ARG A 62 1.43 -4.42 0.50
N GLY A 63 1.71 -5.72 0.61
CA GLY A 63 2.32 -6.52 -0.45
C GLY A 63 1.43 -6.59 -1.70
N CYS A 64 0.12 -6.79 -1.53
CA CYS A 64 -0.82 -6.77 -2.65
C CYS A 64 -0.93 -5.38 -3.32
N MET A 65 -0.94 -4.29 -2.54
CA MET A 65 -0.93 -2.91 -3.10
C MET A 65 0.34 -2.62 -3.90
N ALA A 66 1.50 -3.04 -3.39
CA ALA A 66 2.76 -2.99 -4.12
C ALA A 66 2.68 -3.81 -5.41
N ALA A 67 2.09 -5.01 -5.37
CA ALA A 67 1.81 -5.84 -6.55
C ALA A 67 0.80 -5.21 -7.55
N LYS A 68 0.15 -4.09 -7.21
CA LYS A 68 -0.64 -3.25 -8.14
C LYS A 68 0.05 -1.93 -8.52
N GLY A 69 1.28 -1.68 -8.04
CA GLY A 69 2.10 -0.51 -8.38
C GLY A 69 2.26 0.55 -7.28
N TRP A 70 1.75 0.31 -6.07
CA TRP A 70 1.67 1.33 -5.01
C TRP A 70 2.75 1.18 -3.94
N THR A 71 3.61 2.19 -3.83
CA THR A 71 4.60 2.34 -2.74
C THR A 71 4.03 3.25 -1.66
N ARG A 72 4.46 3.07 -0.40
CA ARG A 72 3.95 3.80 0.77
C ARG A 72 5.05 4.61 1.44
N SER A 73 4.80 5.89 1.69
CA SER A 73 5.60 6.78 2.56
C SER A 73 5.02 6.80 3.97
#